data_AF-A0A410Q156-F1
#
_entry.id   AF-A0A410Q156-F1
#
_cell.length_a   1.000
_cell.length_b   1.000
_cell.length_c   1.000
_cell.angle_alpha   90.00
_cell.angle_beta   90.00
_cell.angle_gamma   90.00
#
_symmetry.space_group_name_H-M   'P 1'
#
loop_
_entity.id
_entity.type
_entity.pdbx_description
1 polymer ?
#
loop_
_entity_poly.entity_id
_entity_poly.type
_entity_poly.pdbx_seq_one_letter_code
_entity_poly.pdbx_strand_id
1 'polypeptide(L)'
;MENTVDAQYRVYKRRWLVLSVYVLVDAIMQLLWATFFSITTEAWHFYGFKDQASGETAMSNLSMIVMLGMVFLSFFSIWAYDKFGWYKTVGAAAIIMAISALFRGFYGESYSAVFICTIGISIAQPFILNSFGILATKWFPPKERATVNGKAVIPIVLAGSNDIIQSVRNIVGATEPSKAEHGTIRGDLGKGDNYEKADLEHRLVANLIHASDSEMAVKREIGIWLPDFHFDSCEKEARQYL
;
A
#
# COMPACT_ATOMS: atom_id res chain seq x y z
N MET A 1 7.19 36.84 6.34
CA MET A 1 6.65 36.08 7.48
C MET A 1 5.30 35.55 7.03
N GLU A 2 5.30 34.37 6.45
CA GLU A 2 4.08 33.72 5.96
C GLU A 2 3.47 32.99 7.16
N ASN A 3 2.31 33.46 7.63
CA ASN A 3 1.57 32.84 8.72
C ASN A 3 1.15 31.44 8.28
N THR A 4 1.94 30.41 8.63
CA THR A 4 1.47 29.03 8.60
C THR A 4 0.41 28.93 9.68
N VAL A 5 -0.86 29.10 9.28
CA VAL A 5 -1.98 28.70 10.11
C VAL A 5 -1.80 27.20 10.33
N ASP A 6 -1.22 26.84 11.48
CA ASP A 6 -1.20 25.47 11.97
C ASP A 6 -2.66 25.06 12.12
N ALA A 7 -3.23 24.50 11.06
CA ALA A 7 -4.55 23.95 11.08
C ALA A 7 -4.52 22.86 12.15
N GLN A 8 -5.05 23.17 13.33
CA GLN A 8 -5.16 22.20 14.42
C GLN A 8 -6.08 21.08 13.95
N TYR A 9 -5.47 20.01 13.42
CA TYR A 9 -6.21 18.81 13.07
C TYR A 9 -6.73 18.18 14.36
N ARG A 10 -8.05 18.18 14.53
CA ARG A 10 -8.67 17.49 15.65
C ARG A 10 -8.56 15.99 15.41
N VAL A 11 -7.51 15.39 15.95
CA VAL A 11 -7.22 13.97 15.86
C VAL A 11 -8.10 13.20 16.84
N TYR A 12 -8.92 12.27 16.33
CA TYR A 12 -9.77 11.42 17.17
C TYR A 12 -9.14 10.06 17.42
N LYS A 13 -9.19 9.56 18.65
CA LYS A 13 -8.76 8.18 19.00
C LYS A 13 -9.46 7.10 18.17
N ARG A 14 -10.68 7.38 17.69
CA ARG A 14 -11.48 6.47 16.85
C ARG A 14 -10.90 6.22 15.45
N ARG A 15 -9.89 6.96 15.00
CA ARG A 15 -9.26 6.78 13.67
C ARG A 15 -8.62 5.40 13.48
N TRP A 16 -7.99 4.88 14.53
CA TRP A 16 -7.38 3.55 14.52
C TRP A 16 -8.43 2.46 14.48
N LEU A 17 -9.56 2.65 15.17
CA LEU A 17 -10.70 1.74 15.07
C LEU A 17 -11.25 1.68 13.64
N VAL A 18 -11.41 2.84 12.99
CA VAL A 18 -11.90 2.89 11.60
C VAL A 18 -10.90 2.26 10.64
N LEU A 19 -9.60 2.49 10.82
CA LEU A 19 -8.58 1.81 10.04
C LEU A 19 -8.62 0.29 10.25
N SER A 20 -8.72 -0.17 11.50
CA SER A 20 -8.83 -1.61 11.81
C SER A 20 -10.05 -2.24 11.15
N VAL A 21 -11.22 -1.59 11.23
CA VAL A 21 -12.43 -2.06 10.54
C VAL A 21 -12.21 -2.13 9.02
N TYR A 22 -11.56 -1.11 8.46
CA TYR A 22 -11.27 -1.07 7.03
C TYR A 22 -10.32 -2.20 6.59
N VAL A 23 -9.25 -2.41 7.35
CA VAL A 23 -8.28 -3.50 7.11
C VAL A 23 -8.95 -4.86 7.24
N LEU A 24 -9.90 -5.04 8.16
CA LEU A 24 -10.67 -6.27 8.27
C LEU A 24 -11.56 -6.51 7.03
N VAL A 25 -12.24 -5.48 6.55
CA VAL A 25 -13.05 -5.55 5.32
C VAL A 25 -12.17 -5.89 4.12
N ASP A 26 -11.00 -5.25 4.00
CA ASP A 26 -10.04 -5.54 2.93
C ASP A 26 -9.49 -6.97 3.02
N ALA A 27 -9.13 -7.44 4.21
CA ALA A 27 -8.67 -8.81 4.42
C ALA A 27 -9.73 -9.85 4.01
N ILE A 28 -11.01 -9.59 4.30
CA ILE A 28 -12.12 -10.44 3.85
C ILE A 28 -12.23 -10.41 2.32
N MET A 29 -12.09 -9.24 1.69
CA MET A 29 -12.07 -9.10 0.22
C MET A 29 -10.95 -9.95 -0.39
N GLN A 30 -9.73 -9.90 0.16
CA GLN A 30 -8.60 -10.72 -0.32
C GLN A 30 -8.88 -12.21 -0.17
N LEU A 31 -9.47 -12.65 0.95
CA LEU A 31 -9.82 -14.05 1.18
C LEU A 31 -10.86 -14.56 0.17
N LEU A 32 -11.90 -13.75 -0.10
CA LEU A 32 -12.97 -14.10 -1.05
C LEU A 32 -12.48 -14.20 -2.49
N TRP A 33 -11.51 -13.37 -2.87
CA TRP A 33 -10.85 -13.42 -4.17
C TRP A 33 -9.92 -14.63 -4.30
N ALA A 34 -9.09 -14.91 -3.29
CA ALA A 34 -8.08 -15.96 -3.35
C ALA A 34 -8.64 -17.39 -3.14
N THR A 35 -9.90 -17.55 -2.73
CA THR A 35 -10.45 -18.84 -2.25
C THR A 35 -10.29 -19.99 -3.25
N PHE A 36 -10.48 -19.73 -4.55
CA PHE A 36 -10.41 -20.78 -5.57
C PHE A 36 -9.02 -20.96 -6.17
N PHE A 37 -8.09 -20.03 -5.93
CA PHE A 37 -6.77 -20.02 -6.57
C PHE A 37 -6.00 -21.33 -6.32
N SER A 38 -6.06 -21.88 -5.11
CA SER A 38 -5.35 -23.11 -4.71
C SER A 38 -6.06 -24.41 -5.09
N ILE A 39 -7.34 -24.37 -5.48
CA ILE A 39 -8.16 -25.56 -5.72
C ILE A 39 -8.74 -25.65 -7.14
N THR A 40 -8.36 -24.73 -8.04
CA THR A 40 -8.87 -24.67 -9.43
C THR A 40 -8.79 -26.01 -10.18
N THR A 41 -7.70 -26.77 -9.99
CA THR A 41 -7.46 -28.05 -10.69
C THR A 41 -8.33 -29.21 -10.21
N GLU A 42 -8.88 -29.12 -8.99
CA GLU A 42 -9.66 -30.19 -8.37
C GLU A 42 -11.15 -29.82 -8.22
N ALA A 43 -11.46 -28.53 -8.05
CA ALA A 43 -12.80 -28.05 -7.70
C ALA A 43 -13.84 -28.29 -8.80
N TRP A 44 -13.42 -28.45 -10.07
CA TRP A 44 -14.36 -28.67 -11.17
C TRP A 44 -15.12 -30.00 -11.07
N HIS A 45 -14.52 -31.02 -10.45
CA HIS A 45 -15.20 -32.30 -10.19
C HIS A 45 -16.42 -32.12 -9.27
N PHE A 46 -16.28 -31.26 -8.25
CA PHE A 46 -17.33 -30.99 -7.28
C PHE A 46 -18.56 -30.34 -7.91
N TYR A 47 -18.36 -29.49 -8.92
CA TYR A 47 -19.45 -28.81 -9.64
C TYR A 47 -20.03 -29.61 -10.81
N GLY A 48 -19.61 -30.87 -11.01
CA GLY A 48 -20.20 -31.78 -11.99
C GLY A 48 -19.76 -31.57 -13.44
N PHE A 49 -18.64 -30.89 -13.68
CA PHE A 49 -18.06 -30.78 -15.01
C PHE A 49 -17.52 -32.16 -15.47
N LYS A 50 -17.78 -32.51 -16.74
CA LYS A 50 -17.43 -33.84 -17.30
C LYS A 50 -16.07 -33.87 -18.00
N ASP A 51 -15.57 -32.71 -18.39
CA ASP A 51 -14.32 -32.54 -19.14
C ASP A 51 -13.39 -31.60 -18.37
N GLN A 52 -12.14 -32.03 -18.17
CA GLN A 52 -11.14 -31.32 -17.37
C GLN A 52 -10.86 -29.92 -17.94
N ALA A 53 -10.69 -29.81 -19.26
CA ALA A 53 -10.38 -28.52 -19.89
C ALA A 53 -11.52 -27.51 -19.71
N SER A 54 -12.77 -27.94 -19.89
CA SER A 54 -13.95 -27.10 -19.67
C SER A 54 -14.13 -26.70 -18.19
N GLY A 55 -13.84 -27.63 -17.27
CA GLY A 55 -13.98 -27.44 -15.83
C GLY A 55 -12.95 -26.47 -15.26
N GLU A 56 -11.67 -26.65 -15.59
CA GLU A 56 -10.58 -25.77 -15.17
C GLU A 56 -10.75 -24.35 -15.73
N THR A 57 -11.22 -24.23 -16.98
CA THR A 57 -11.54 -22.93 -17.59
C THR A 57 -12.68 -22.24 -16.83
N ALA A 58 -13.75 -22.97 -16.50
CA ALA A 58 -14.87 -22.42 -15.73
C ALA A 58 -14.45 -21.94 -14.34
N MET A 59 -13.63 -22.70 -13.63
CA MET A 59 -13.08 -22.29 -12.33
C MET A 59 -12.15 -21.09 -12.46
N SER A 60 -11.29 -21.06 -13.49
CA SER A 60 -10.39 -19.93 -13.77
C SER A 60 -11.15 -18.65 -14.12
N ASN A 61 -12.30 -18.77 -14.78
CA ASN A 61 -13.15 -17.63 -15.13
C ASN A 61 -13.66 -16.88 -13.90
N LEU A 62 -13.87 -17.54 -12.76
CA LEU A 62 -14.25 -16.87 -11.51
C LEU A 62 -13.19 -15.85 -11.09
N SER A 63 -11.91 -16.21 -11.18
CA SER A 63 -10.79 -15.30 -10.86
C SER A 63 -10.67 -14.17 -11.88
N MET A 64 -10.88 -14.47 -13.16
CA MET A 64 -10.83 -13.47 -14.23
C MET A 64 -11.91 -12.40 -14.09
N ILE A 65 -13.12 -12.75 -13.65
CA ILE A 65 -14.22 -11.80 -13.41
C ILE A 65 -13.82 -10.73 -12.39
N VAL A 66 -13.10 -11.13 -11.34
CA VAL A 66 -12.65 -10.21 -10.30
C VAL A 66 -11.58 -9.26 -10.85
N MET A 67 -10.61 -9.78 -11.59
CA MET A 67 -9.57 -8.97 -12.23
C MET A 67 -10.13 -7.97 -13.25
N LEU A 68 -11.03 -8.43 -14.14
CA LEU A 68 -11.65 -7.58 -15.16
C LEU A 68 -12.53 -6.51 -14.53
N GLY A 69 -13.30 -6.87 -13.48
CA GLY A 69 -14.12 -5.92 -12.76
C GLY A 69 -13.31 -4.85 -12.06
N MET A 70 -12.18 -5.20 -11.43
CA MET A 70 -11.28 -4.20 -10.85
C MET A 70 -10.79 -3.20 -11.90
N VAL A 71 -10.30 -3.67 -13.05
CA VAL A 71 -9.78 -2.80 -14.11
C VAL A 71 -10.87 -1.86 -14.65
N PHE A 72 -12.04 -2.41 -14.99
CA PHE A 72 -13.12 -1.64 -15.61
C PHE A 72 -13.84 -0.72 -14.62
N LEU A 73 -14.19 -1.23 -13.43
CA LEU A 73 -14.98 -0.51 -12.44
C LEU A 73 -14.15 0.46 -11.59
N SER A 74 -12.81 0.43 -11.68
CA SER A 74 -11.96 1.42 -10.98
C SER A 74 -12.25 2.85 -11.40
N PHE A 75 -12.46 3.12 -12.69
CA PHE A 75 -12.82 4.47 -13.15
C PHE A 75 -14.17 4.94 -12.56
N PHE A 76 -15.14 4.03 -12.49
CA PHE A 76 -16.46 4.31 -11.89
C PHE A 76 -16.38 4.51 -10.37
N SER A 77 -15.44 3.84 -9.70
CA SER A 77 -15.23 4.01 -8.25
C SER A 77 -14.82 5.44 -7.90
N ILE A 78 -13.88 6.03 -8.66
CA ILE A 78 -13.41 7.41 -8.45
C ILE A 78 -14.56 8.40 -8.65
N TRP A 79 -15.29 8.26 -9.76
CA TRP A 79 -16.48 9.08 -10.02
C TRP A 79 -17.53 8.98 -8.89
N ALA A 80 -17.76 7.78 -8.36
CA ALA A 80 -18.72 7.58 -7.28
C ALA A 80 -18.26 8.23 -5.97
N TYR A 81 -16.95 8.20 -5.67
CA TYR A 81 -16.39 8.85 -4.49
C TYR A 81 -16.62 10.36 -4.49
N ASP A 82 -16.48 10.99 -5.65
CA ASP A 82 -16.68 12.43 -5.81
C ASP A 82 -18.16 12.80 -5.77
N LYS A 83 -19.03 12.01 -6.41
CA LYS A 83 -20.47 12.32 -6.51
C LYS A 83 -21.27 12.00 -5.24
N PHE A 84 -21.03 10.83 -4.64
CA PHE A 84 -21.84 10.32 -3.53
C PHE A 84 -21.13 10.38 -2.17
N GLY A 85 -19.82 10.66 -2.19
CA GLY A 85 -18.98 10.66 -1.00
C GLY A 85 -18.40 9.27 -0.70
N TRP A 86 -17.08 9.23 -0.58
CA TRP A 86 -16.28 8.01 -0.43
C TRP A 86 -16.75 7.04 0.68
N TYR A 87 -17.17 7.53 1.85
CA TYR A 87 -17.55 6.64 2.96
C TYR A 87 -18.89 5.93 2.72
N LYS A 88 -19.82 6.57 2.00
CA LYS A 88 -21.12 5.98 1.64
C LYS A 88 -20.96 4.91 0.57
N THR A 89 -20.11 5.18 -0.43
CA THR A 89 -19.81 4.24 -1.51
C THR A 89 -19.06 3.02 -1.01
N VAL A 90 -18.07 3.21 -0.12
CA VAL A 90 -17.37 2.08 0.53
C VAL A 90 -18.32 1.27 1.39
N GLY A 91 -19.17 1.93 2.20
CA GLY A 91 -20.16 1.25 3.02
C GLY A 91 -21.14 0.41 2.19
N ALA A 92 -21.63 0.95 1.07
CA ALA A 92 -22.48 0.21 0.14
C ALA A 92 -21.75 -0.98 -0.49
N ALA A 93 -20.49 -0.80 -0.91
CA ALA A 93 -19.67 -1.89 -1.44
C ALA A 93 -19.41 -2.99 -0.40
N ALA A 94 -19.14 -2.63 0.86
CA ALA A 94 -18.98 -3.58 1.94
C ALA A 94 -20.26 -4.38 2.22
N ILE A 95 -21.44 -3.76 2.11
CA ILE A 95 -22.74 -4.46 2.22
C ILE A 95 -22.92 -5.44 1.06
N ILE A 96 -22.65 -5.01 -0.18
CA ILE A 96 -22.73 -5.88 -1.36
C ILE A 96 -21.80 -7.07 -1.19
N MET A 97 -20.54 -6.83 -0.80
CA MET A 97 -19.58 -7.89 -0.51
C MET A 97 -20.09 -8.85 0.57
N ALA A 98 -20.62 -8.33 1.68
CA ALA A 98 -21.14 -9.16 2.77
C ALA A 98 -22.32 -10.04 2.34
N ILE A 99 -23.26 -9.50 1.58
CA ILE A 99 -24.40 -10.26 1.04
C ILE A 99 -23.90 -11.34 0.08
N SER A 100 -23.01 -10.99 -0.85
CA SER A 100 -22.44 -11.96 -1.79
C SER A 100 -21.61 -13.04 -1.10
N ALA A 101 -20.86 -12.69 -0.05
CA ALA A 101 -20.09 -13.65 0.73
C ALA A 101 -20.99 -14.63 1.49
N LEU A 102 -22.04 -14.14 2.15
CA LEU A 102 -23.00 -14.98 2.87
C LEU A 102 -23.77 -15.90 1.91
N PHE A 103 -24.26 -15.35 0.80
CA PHE A 103 -24.99 -16.12 -0.20
C PHE A 103 -24.11 -17.22 -0.82
N ARG A 104 -22.83 -16.90 -1.10
CA ARG A 104 -21.85 -17.90 -1.54
C ARG A 104 -21.60 -18.98 -0.49
N GLY A 105 -21.65 -18.64 0.80
CA GLY A 105 -21.53 -19.61 1.90
C GLY A 105 -22.70 -20.59 1.97
N PHE A 106 -23.93 -20.13 1.76
CA PHE A 106 -25.13 -20.99 1.82
C PHE A 106 -25.37 -21.79 0.53
N TYR A 107 -25.03 -21.23 -0.64
CA TYR A 107 -25.30 -21.82 -1.94
C TYR A 107 -24.02 -22.25 -2.69
N GLY A 108 -22.93 -22.47 -1.96
CA GLY A 108 -21.61 -22.78 -2.51
C GLY A 108 -21.52 -24.11 -3.26
N GLU A 109 -22.53 -24.98 -3.14
CA GLU A 109 -22.62 -26.24 -3.89
C GLU A 109 -22.97 -26.04 -5.36
N SER A 110 -23.57 -24.88 -5.71
CA SER A 110 -23.96 -24.56 -7.09
C SER A 110 -22.98 -23.62 -7.76
N TYR A 111 -22.42 -24.03 -8.91
CA TYR A 111 -21.53 -23.19 -9.70
C TYR A 111 -22.20 -21.85 -10.10
N SER A 112 -23.47 -21.88 -10.50
CA SER A 112 -24.20 -20.66 -10.88
C SER A 112 -24.34 -19.67 -9.73
N ALA A 113 -24.58 -20.16 -8.51
CA ALA A 113 -24.67 -19.31 -7.33
C ALA A 113 -23.31 -18.68 -7.01
N VAL A 114 -22.24 -19.47 -7.06
CA VAL A 114 -20.86 -19.00 -6.86
C VAL A 114 -20.46 -17.96 -7.92
N PHE A 115 -20.84 -18.19 -9.18
CA PHE A 115 -20.59 -17.27 -10.28
C PHE A 115 -21.27 -15.91 -10.05
N ILE A 116 -22.55 -15.89 -9.70
CA ILE A 116 -23.31 -14.66 -9.41
C ILE A 116 -22.71 -13.91 -8.21
N CYS A 117 -22.33 -14.63 -7.16
CA CYS A 117 -21.69 -14.02 -5.99
C CYS A 117 -20.33 -13.41 -6.34
N THR A 118 -19.56 -14.07 -7.21
CA THR A 118 -18.26 -13.58 -7.68
C THR A 118 -18.40 -12.27 -8.47
N ILE A 119 -19.47 -12.10 -9.25
CA ILE A 119 -19.79 -10.81 -9.90
C ILE A 119 -20.04 -9.72 -8.84
N GLY A 120 -20.82 -10.01 -7.80
CA GLY A 120 -21.08 -9.05 -6.71
C GLY A 120 -19.80 -8.63 -5.97
N ILE A 121 -18.92 -9.60 -5.68
CA ILE A 121 -17.60 -9.35 -5.06
C ILE A 121 -16.72 -8.51 -5.99
N SER A 122 -16.70 -8.84 -7.28
CA SER A 122 -15.95 -8.10 -8.31
C SER A 122 -16.39 -6.63 -8.41
N ILE A 123 -17.70 -6.36 -8.31
CA ILE A 123 -18.22 -4.98 -8.27
C ILE A 123 -17.77 -4.24 -7.01
N ALA A 124 -17.80 -4.90 -5.85
CA ALA A 124 -17.42 -4.27 -4.60
C ALA A 124 -15.91 -3.98 -4.50
N GLN A 125 -15.07 -4.78 -5.15
CA GLN A 125 -13.62 -4.74 -5.01
C GLN A 125 -12.98 -3.37 -5.28
N PRO A 126 -13.16 -2.70 -6.43
CA PRO A 126 -12.51 -1.40 -6.68
C PRO A 126 -13.01 -0.30 -5.74
N PHE A 127 -14.26 -0.40 -5.27
CA PHE A 127 -14.85 0.56 -4.33
C PHE A 127 -14.30 0.42 -2.90
N ILE A 128 -13.69 -0.72 -2.57
CA ILE A 128 -13.02 -0.95 -1.29
C ILE A 128 -11.51 -0.71 -1.48
N LEU A 129 -10.87 -1.23 -2.51
CA LEU A 129 -9.41 -1.09 -2.65
C LEU A 129 -8.97 0.35 -2.97
N ASN A 130 -9.67 1.05 -3.87
CA ASN A 130 -9.23 2.39 -4.32
C ASN A 130 -9.41 3.48 -3.25
N SER A 131 -10.18 3.19 -2.20
CA SER A 131 -10.50 4.16 -1.14
C SER A 131 -9.43 4.21 -0.03
N PHE A 132 -8.47 3.27 -0.01
CA PHE A 132 -7.45 3.20 1.05
C PHE A 132 -6.62 4.48 1.17
N GLY A 133 -6.19 5.06 0.05
CA GLY A 133 -5.47 6.34 0.03
C GLY A 133 -6.33 7.53 0.50
N ILE A 134 -7.65 7.48 0.24
CA ILE A 134 -8.60 8.51 0.69
C ILE A 134 -8.79 8.42 2.20
N LEU A 135 -8.87 7.21 2.75
CA LEU A 135 -8.93 6.98 4.19
C LEU A 135 -7.70 7.55 4.89
N ALA A 136 -6.49 7.23 4.41
CA ALA A 136 -5.25 7.73 4.99
C ALA A 136 -5.18 9.26 4.95
N THR A 137 -5.51 9.88 3.82
CA THR A 137 -5.43 11.35 3.67
C THR A 137 -6.45 12.11 4.52
N LYS A 138 -7.67 11.59 4.68
CA LYS A 138 -8.76 12.26 5.41
C LYS A 138 -8.76 11.99 6.92
N TRP A 139 -8.32 10.81 7.36
CA TRP A 139 -8.42 10.40 8.77
C TRP A 139 -7.09 10.47 9.54
N PHE A 140 -5.96 10.54 8.84
CA PHE A 140 -4.63 10.59 9.46
C PHE A 140 -3.88 11.89 9.13
N PRO A 141 -3.17 12.47 10.12
CA PRO A 141 -2.32 13.63 9.90
C PRO A 141 -1.17 13.26 8.95
N PRO A 142 -0.59 14.23 8.22
CA PRO A 142 0.46 13.97 7.23
C PRO A 142 1.57 13.03 7.71
N LYS A 143 1.99 13.16 8.99
CA LYS A 143 3.03 12.37 9.65
C LYS A 143 2.75 10.85 9.68
N GLU A 144 1.48 10.45 9.71
CA GLU A 144 1.08 9.05 9.91
C GLU A 144 0.56 8.39 8.62
N ARG A 145 0.38 9.16 7.54
CA ARG A 145 -0.21 8.67 6.27
C ARG A 145 0.66 7.60 5.60
N ALA A 146 1.98 7.74 5.67
CA ALA A 146 2.92 6.76 5.11
C ALA A 146 2.85 5.42 5.86
N THR A 147 2.79 5.46 7.20
CA THR A 147 2.61 4.26 8.04
C THR A 147 1.31 3.53 7.73
N VAL A 148 0.23 4.28 7.48
CA VAL A 148 -1.06 3.71 7.10
C VAL A 148 -1.04 3.14 5.68
N ASN A 149 -0.35 3.80 4.73
CA ASN A 149 -0.35 3.41 3.31
C ASN A 149 0.65 2.30 2.94
N GLY A 150 1.72 2.09 3.70
CA GLY A 150 2.63 0.98 3.42
C GLY A 150 4.03 1.15 4.00
N LYS A 151 4.38 0.27 4.94
CA LYS A 151 5.74 -0.06 5.40
C LYS A 151 6.54 1.06 6.09
N ALA A 152 7.16 0.68 7.21
CA ALA A 152 7.91 1.55 8.10
C ALA A 152 9.19 2.10 7.42
N VAL A 153 9.16 3.38 7.06
CA VAL A 153 10.38 4.18 6.85
C VAL A 153 10.85 4.64 8.22
N ILE A 154 12.10 4.36 8.57
CA ILE A 154 12.72 4.88 9.80
C ILE A 154 13.58 6.07 9.41
N PRO A 155 13.15 7.31 9.69
CA PRO A 155 14.02 8.47 9.53
C PRO A 155 15.08 8.46 10.63
N ILE A 156 16.34 8.68 10.25
CA ILE A 156 17.48 8.81 11.18
C ILE A 156 18.13 10.16 10.91
N VAL A 157 18.35 10.94 11.97
CA VAL A 157 19.14 12.19 11.90
C VAL A 157 20.51 11.89 12.49
N LEU A 158 21.55 12.17 11.72
CA LEU A 158 22.94 12.03 12.14
C LEU A 158 23.57 13.42 12.24
N ALA A 159 24.21 13.70 13.38
CA ALA A 159 24.99 14.91 13.61
C ALA A 159 26.46 14.54 13.79
N GLY A 160 27.36 15.40 13.33
CA GLY A 160 28.80 15.15 13.34
C GLY A 160 29.60 16.34 12.82
N SER A 161 30.81 16.07 12.32
CA SER A 161 31.69 17.05 11.70
C SER A 161 31.05 17.73 10.48
N ASN A 162 31.66 18.84 10.01
CA ASN A 162 31.15 19.65 8.90
C ASN A 162 30.94 18.86 7.59
N ASP A 163 31.58 17.69 7.45
CA ASP A 163 31.47 16.81 6.28
C ASP A 163 30.43 15.68 6.43
N ILE A 164 29.67 15.64 7.53
CA ILE A 164 28.76 14.52 7.88
C ILE A 164 27.84 14.09 6.73
N ILE A 165 27.33 15.04 5.93
CA ILE A 165 26.48 14.74 4.75
C ILE A 165 27.26 13.88 3.75
N GLN A 166 28.49 14.28 3.44
CA GLN A 166 29.32 13.55 2.50
C GLN A 166 29.77 12.20 3.09
N SER A 167 30.14 12.16 4.37
CA SER A 167 30.54 10.91 5.04
C SER A 167 29.41 9.88 5.01
N VAL A 168 28.16 10.29 5.30
CA VAL A 168 26.98 9.42 5.22
C VAL A 168 26.72 8.97 3.79
N ARG A 169 26.86 9.85 2.79
CA ARG A 169 26.69 9.46 1.38
C ARG A 169 27.75 8.46 0.92
N ASN A 170 28.98 8.56 1.43
CA ASN A 170 30.04 7.59 1.15
C ASN A 170 29.71 6.21 1.75
N ILE A 171 29.10 6.16 2.94
CA ILE A 171 28.62 4.91 3.55
C ILE A 171 27.44 4.32 2.78
N VAL A 172 26.52 5.18 2.35
CA VAL A 172 25.31 4.76 1.63
C VAL A 172 25.60 4.26 0.22
N GLY A 173 26.53 4.91 -0.49
CA GLY A 173 26.88 4.59 -1.88
C GLY A 173 25.98 5.25 -2.93
N ALA A 174 26.35 5.09 -4.20
CA ALA A 174 25.65 5.68 -5.34
C ALA A 174 24.17 5.28 -5.40
N THR A 175 23.31 6.15 -5.95
CA THR A 175 21.84 5.91 -6.00
C THR A 175 21.46 4.64 -6.77
N GLU A 176 22.25 4.29 -7.78
CA GLU A 176 22.10 3.05 -8.53
C GLU A 176 22.98 1.96 -7.88
N PRO A 177 22.40 0.87 -7.33
CA PRO A 177 23.17 -0.15 -6.61
C PRO A 177 24.32 -0.77 -7.39
N SER A 178 24.14 -1.01 -8.69
CA SER A 178 25.20 -1.52 -9.60
C SER A 178 26.42 -0.59 -9.71
N LYS A 179 26.26 0.71 -9.43
CA LYS A 179 27.30 1.73 -9.47
C LYS A 179 27.82 2.09 -8.08
N ALA A 180 27.25 1.51 -7.03
CA ALA A 180 27.71 1.72 -5.67
C ALA A 180 28.93 0.83 -5.39
N GLU A 181 29.94 1.39 -4.73
CA GLU A 181 31.16 0.63 -4.40
C GLU A 181 30.86 -0.49 -3.38
N HIS A 182 31.63 -1.57 -3.47
CA HIS A 182 31.55 -2.66 -2.49
C HIS A 182 31.99 -2.16 -1.10
N GLY A 183 31.27 -2.56 -0.06
CA GLY A 183 31.41 -2.01 1.30
C GLY A 183 30.46 -0.86 1.62
N THR A 184 29.68 -0.37 0.63
CA THR A 184 28.58 0.57 0.86
C THR A 184 27.26 -0.17 1.05
N ILE A 185 26.31 0.45 1.76
CA ILE A 185 25.00 -0.16 2.02
C ILE A 185 24.30 -0.55 0.71
N ARG A 186 24.28 0.35 -0.29
CA ARG A 186 23.64 0.08 -1.57
C ARG A 186 24.42 -0.93 -2.42
N GLY A 187 25.75 -0.90 -2.38
CA GLY A 187 26.59 -1.87 -3.09
C GLY A 187 26.41 -3.30 -2.56
N ASP A 188 26.37 -3.46 -1.23
CA ASP A 188 26.34 -4.78 -0.60
C ASP A 188 24.92 -5.36 -0.53
N LEU A 189 23.92 -4.53 -0.21
CA LEU A 189 22.55 -4.99 0.02
C LEU A 189 21.61 -4.76 -1.17
N GLY A 190 21.98 -3.91 -2.12
CA GLY A 190 21.16 -3.60 -3.30
C GLY A 190 21.22 -4.66 -4.40
N LYS A 191 21.93 -5.79 -4.18
CA LYS A 191 21.98 -6.99 -5.04
C LYS A 191 22.30 -6.71 -6.52
N GLY A 192 23.11 -5.68 -6.79
CA GLY A 192 23.51 -5.32 -8.15
C GLY A 192 22.38 -4.78 -9.04
N ASP A 193 21.28 -4.30 -8.44
CA ASP A 193 20.16 -3.73 -9.20
C ASP A 193 20.55 -2.43 -9.92
N ASN A 194 19.88 -2.14 -11.04
CA ASN A 194 20.16 -0.98 -11.88
C ASN A 194 18.92 -0.48 -12.62
N TYR A 195 18.99 0.72 -13.19
CA TYR A 195 17.85 1.34 -13.88
C TYR A 195 17.36 0.50 -15.06
N GLU A 196 18.27 -0.05 -15.87
CA GLU A 196 17.93 -0.83 -17.05
C GLU A 196 17.16 -2.12 -16.69
N LYS A 197 17.64 -2.85 -15.69
CA LYS A 197 16.99 -4.05 -15.16
C LYS A 197 15.63 -3.71 -14.55
N ALA A 198 15.53 -2.61 -13.81
CA ALA A 198 14.28 -2.17 -13.21
C ALA A 198 13.24 -1.78 -14.28
N ASP A 199 13.66 -1.07 -15.33
CA ASP A 199 12.80 -0.68 -16.45
C ASP A 199 12.30 -1.89 -17.24
N LEU A 200 13.18 -2.86 -17.52
CA LEU A 200 12.82 -4.13 -18.18
C LEU A 200 11.85 -4.97 -17.34
N GLU A 201 12.01 -4.94 -16.01
CA GLU A 201 11.13 -5.63 -15.07
C GLU A 201 9.89 -4.78 -14.69
N HIS A 202 9.70 -3.61 -15.32
CA HIS A 202 8.61 -2.66 -15.07
C HIS A 202 8.40 -2.33 -13.57
N ARG A 203 9.51 -2.18 -12.84
CA ARG A 203 9.52 -1.82 -11.42
C ARG A 203 10.48 -0.67 -11.15
N LEU A 204 10.40 -0.12 -9.95
CA LEU A 204 11.41 0.84 -9.48
C LEU A 204 12.71 0.11 -9.13
N VAL A 205 13.83 0.83 -9.19
CA VAL A 205 15.10 0.37 -8.65
C VAL A 205 14.94 0.07 -7.16
N ALA A 206 15.39 -1.12 -6.75
CA ALA A 206 15.31 -1.63 -5.41
C ALA A 206 16.34 -0.95 -4.49
N ASN A 207 16.13 0.35 -4.23
CA ASN A 207 16.98 1.11 -3.33
C ASN A 207 16.46 0.99 -1.88
N LEU A 208 17.34 0.59 -0.97
CA LEU A 208 17.00 0.28 0.42
C LEU A 208 17.07 1.50 1.35
N ILE A 209 17.80 2.54 0.95
CA ILE A 209 18.10 3.69 1.82
C ILE A 209 18.20 4.98 0.98
N HIS A 210 17.75 6.09 1.56
CA HIS A 210 17.91 7.45 1.02
C HIS A 210 18.76 8.29 1.99
N ALA A 211 19.56 9.19 1.46
CA ALA A 211 20.35 10.14 2.24
C ALA A 211 20.34 11.51 1.58
N SER A 212 20.13 12.56 2.39
CA SER A 212 20.11 13.94 1.94
C SER A 212 21.44 14.33 1.29
N ASP A 213 21.39 15.28 0.34
CA ASP A 213 22.56 15.72 -0.44
C ASP A 213 23.12 17.08 0.00
N SER A 214 22.41 17.81 0.84
CA SER A 214 22.69 19.19 1.18
C SER A 214 22.00 19.59 2.48
N GLU A 215 22.51 20.63 3.15
CA GLU A 215 21.86 21.16 4.35
C GLU A 215 20.42 21.63 4.09
N MET A 216 20.15 22.16 2.90
CA MET A 216 18.80 22.55 2.48
C MET A 216 17.89 21.32 2.38
N ALA A 217 18.36 20.22 1.81
CA ALA A 217 17.62 18.97 1.77
C ALA A 217 17.39 18.41 3.18
N VAL A 218 18.41 18.41 4.05
CA VAL A 218 18.28 17.98 5.45
C VAL A 218 17.18 18.76 6.18
N LYS A 219 17.20 20.10 6.11
CA LYS A 219 16.18 20.95 6.76
C LYS A 219 14.78 20.67 6.22
N ARG A 220 14.64 20.49 4.90
CA ARG A 220 13.38 20.17 4.24
C ARG A 220 12.86 18.79 4.64
N GLU A 221 13.72 17.78 4.58
CA GLU A 221 13.40 16.39 4.87
C GLU A 221 13.08 16.19 6.35
N ILE A 222 13.80 16.84 7.27
CA ILE A 222 13.43 16.84 8.70
C ILE A 222 12.04 17.44 8.90
N GLY A 223 11.71 18.55 8.23
CA GLY A 223 10.35 19.12 8.29
C GLY A 223 9.26 18.18 7.76
N ILE A 224 9.60 17.29 6.82
CA ILE A 224 8.66 16.30 6.25
C ILE A 224 8.53 15.08 7.17
N TRP A 225 9.66 14.47 7.55
CA TRP A 225 9.73 13.17 8.20
C TRP A 225 9.75 13.23 9.72
N LEU A 226 10.30 14.31 10.30
CA LEU A 226 10.45 14.54 11.74
C LEU A 226 10.01 15.97 12.15
N PRO A 227 8.77 16.38 11.85
CA PRO A 227 8.29 17.74 12.12
C PRO A 227 8.26 18.19 13.59
N ASP A 228 8.37 17.28 14.56
CA ASP A 228 8.50 17.61 16.00
C ASP A 228 9.97 17.62 16.47
N PHE A 229 10.94 17.42 15.58
CA PHE A 229 12.36 17.40 15.90
C PHE A 229 12.92 18.84 15.93
N HIS A 230 13.58 19.19 17.04
CA HIS A 230 14.23 20.47 17.24
C HIS A 230 15.75 20.28 17.33
N PHE A 231 16.51 21.00 16.49
CA PHE A 231 17.98 20.87 16.42
C PHE A 231 18.69 21.18 17.76
N ASP A 232 18.10 22.05 18.58
CA ASP A 232 18.68 22.54 19.83
C ASP A 232 18.98 21.44 20.86
N SER A 233 18.35 20.26 20.76
CA SER A 233 18.61 19.13 21.66
C SER A 233 19.94 18.42 21.33
N CYS A 234 20.34 18.39 20.07
CA CYS A 234 21.52 17.64 19.62
C CYS A 234 22.82 18.46 19.78
N GLU A 235 22.75 19.79 19.64
CA GLU A 235 23.91 20.67 19.81
C GLU A 235 24.43 20.69 21.27
N LYS A 236 23.53 20.51 22.26
CA LYS A 236 23.89 20.42 23.68
C LYS A 236 24.63 19.13 24.01
N GLU A 237 24.21 17.99 23.47
CA GLU A 237 24.89 16.70 23.67
C GLU A 237 26.23 16.65 22.91
N ALA A 238 26.29 17.12 21.66
CA ALA A 238 27.54 17.11 20.88
C ALA A 238 28.65 17.97 21.51
N ARG A 239 28.30 19.10 22.14
CA ARG A 239 29.27 19.94 22.88
C ARG A 239 29.78 19.32 24.18
N GLN A 240 29.13 18.27 24.71
CA GLN A 240 29.58 17.60 25.92
C GLN A 240 30.71 16.59 25.66
N TYR A 241 30.91 16.20 24.38
CA TYR A 241 31.91 15.22 23.95
C TYR A 241 33.07 15.83 23.15
N LEU A 242 33.13 17.17 23.03
CA LEU A 242 34.24 17.96 22.50
C LEU A 242 34.91 18.74 23.64
#